data_AF-A0A3B9V198-F1
#
_entry.id   AF-A0A3B9V198-F1
#
_cell.length_a   1.000
_cell.length_b   1.000
_cell.length_c   1.000
_cell.angle_alpha   90.00
_cell.angle_beta   90.00
_cell.angle_gamma   90.00
#
_symmetry.space_group_name_H-M   'P 1'
#
loop_
_entity.id
_entity.type
_entity.pdbx_description
1 polymer ?
#
loop_
_entity_poly.entity_id
_entity_poly.type
_entity_poly.pdbx_seq_one_letter_code
_entity_poly.pdbx_strand_id
1 'polypeptide(L)'
;MDAMSQLKKAYDEKGYVICDSLLPMTVVEELQEVTDKIVNAGAALTASDEVYEILDDLETKQSRIERIKSPHTVNPCFDALIRRQEITDVLRALLGPDI
;
A
#
# COMPACT_ATOMS: atom_id res chain seq x y z
N MET A 1 27.85 -0.96 -11.68
CA MET A 1 26.94 -0.87 -10.52
C MET A 1 25.63 -1.49 -10.94
N ASP A 2 25.23 -2.59 -10.31
CA ASP A 2 23.93 -3.20 -10.55
C ASP A 2 22.78 -2.29 -10.09
N ALA A 3 21.56 -2.54 -10.57
CA ALA A 3 20.39 -1.71 -10.29
C ALA A 3 20.03 -1.68 -8.79
N MET A 4 20.27 -2.77 -8.06
CA MET A 4 19.93 -2.87 -6.64
C MET A 4 20.87 -2.04 -5.76
N SER A 5 22.16 -2.01 -6.11
CA SER A 5 23.15 -1.12 -5.48
C SER A 5 22.78 0.37 -5.66
N GLN A 6 22.16 0.74 -6.78
CA GLN A 6 21.69 2.12 -7.00
C GLN A 6 20.45 2.44 -6.15
N LEU A 7 19.51 1.50 -6.00
CA LEU A 7 18.37 1.65 -5.10
C LEU A 7 18.83 1.82 -3.65
N LYS A 8 19.76 0.99 -3.17
CA LYS A 8 20.31 1.10 -1.80
C LYS A 8 20.95 2.47 -1.56
N LYS A 9 21.78 2.93 -2.49
CA LYS A 9 22.41 4.26 -2.38
C LYS A 9 21.37 5.38 -2.32
N ALA A 10 20.36 5.34 -3.20
CA ALA A 10 19.31 6.36 -3.22
C ALA A 10 18.49 6.35 -1.91
N TYR A 11 18.19 5.17 -1.38
CA TYR A 11 17.52 5.02 -0.09
C TYR A 11 18.33 5.61 1.06
N ASP A 12 19.63 5.30 1.13
CA ASP A 12 20.51 5.81 2.19
C ASP A 12 20.67 7.34 2.14
N GLU A 13 20.70 7.92 0.94
CA GLU A 13 20.86 9.36 0.76
C GLU A 13 19.56 10.15 0.95
N LYS A 14 18.42 9.60 0.54
CA LYS A 14 17.15 10.34 0.43
C LYS A 14 16.06 9.87 1.38
N GLY A 15 16.20 8.67 1.95
CA GLY A 15 15.17 8.00 2.76
C GLY A 15 14.05 7.35 1.96
N TYR A 16 14.12 7.33 0.62
CA TYR A 16 13.13 6.69 -0.26
C TYR A 16 13.72 6.25 -1.60
N VAL A 17 13.02 5.34 -2.28
CA VAL A 17 13.31 4.94 -3.66
C VAL A 17 12.06 4.98 -4.52
N ILE A 18 12.24 5.09 -5.83
CA ILE A 18 11.16 4.98 -6.82
C ILE A 18 11.45 3.74 -7.66
N CYS A 19 10.48 2.85 -7.78
CA CYS A 19 10.55 1.65 -8.60
C CYS A 19 9.45 1.72 -9.66
N ASP A 20 9.81 2.16 -10.87
CA ASP A 20 8.86 2.29 -11.97
C ASP A 20 8.38 0.91 -12.44
N SER A 21 7.06 0.76 -12.63
CA SER A 21 6.44 -0.45 -13.16
C SER A 21 6.84 -1.74 -12.41
N LEU A 22 7.02 -1.65 -11.09
CA LEU A 22 7.46 -2.79 -10.26
C LEU A 22 6.50 -3.99 -10.33
N LEU A 23 5.20 -3.71 -10.43
CA LEU A 23 4.15 -4.72 -10.47
C LEU A 23 3.57 -4.83 -11.88
N PRO A 24 3.18 -6.04 -12.32
CA PRO A 24 2.38 -6.20 -13.53
C PRO A 24 1.08 -5.40 -13.44
N MET A 25 0.65 -4.80 -14.55
CA MET A 25 -0.58 -3.99 -14.58
C MET A 25 -1.83 -4.77 -14.15
N THR A 26 -1.90 -6.07 -14.43
CA THR A 26 -3.01 -6.92 -13.99
C THR A 26 -3.17 -6.99 -12.47
N VAL A 27 -2.05 -6.94 -11.73
CA VAL A 27 -2.06 -6.89 -10.26
C VAL A 27 -2.54 -5.54 -9.78
N VAL A 28 -2.10 -4.46 -10.45
CA VAL A 28 -2.53 -3.10 -10.12
C VAL A 28 -4.04 -2.94 -10.33
N GLU A 29 -4.57 -3.45 -11.45
CA GLU A 29 -6.00 -3.43 -11.77
C GLU A 29 -6.83 -4.21 -10.75
N GLU A 30 -6.38 -5.40 -10.33
CA GLU A 30 -7.05 -6.18 -9.27
C GLU A 30 -7.11 -5.42 -7.94
N LEU A 31 -5.99 -4.80 -7.53
CA LEU A 31 -5.93 -4.01 -6.30
C LEU A 31 -6.85 -2.79 -6.37
N GLN A 32 -6.93 -2.12 -7.51
CA GLN A 32 -7.85 -1.00 -7.74
C GLN A 32 -9.30 -1.46 -7.62
N GLU A 33 -9.69 -2.52 -8.31
CA GLU A 33 -11.07 -3.05 -8.27
C GLU A 33 -11.48 -3.44 -6.85
N VAL A 34 -10.60 -4.14 -6.11
CA VAL A 34 -10.88 -4.54 -4.72
C VAL A 34 -10.96 -3.32 -3.80
N THR A 35 -10.05 -2.36 -3.96
CA THR A 35 -10.05 -1.13 -3.16
C THR A 35 -11.34 -0.34 -3.38
N ASP A 36 -11.78 -0.19 -4.63
CA ASP A 36 -13.02 0.50 -4.98
C ASP A 36 -14.23 -0.18 -4.34
N LYS A 37 -14.28 -1.52 -4.34
CA LYS A 37 -15.36 -2.27 -3.67
C LYS A 37 -15.39 -2.00 -2.16
N ILE A 38 -14.22 -1.99 -1.51
CA ILE A 38 -14.10 -1.72 -0.07
C ILE A 38 -14.51 -0.28 0.26
N VAL A 39 -13.99 0.70 -0.48
CA VAL A 39 -14.32 2.12 -0.30
C VAL A 39 -15.81 2.38 -0.51
N ASN A 40 -16.40 1.82 -1.57
CA ASN A 40 -17.84 1.95 -1.83
C ASN A 40 -18.70 1.34 -0.72
N ALA A 41 -18.27 0.21 -0.13
CA ALA A 41 -18.97 -0.39 1.00
C ALA A 41 -18.94 0.48 2.27
N GLY A 42 -17.85 1.22 2.48
CA GLY A 42 -17.69 2.13 3.62
C GLY A 42 -18.20 3.56 3.40
N ALA A 43 -18.71 3.91 2.21
CA ALA A 43 -18.95 5.29 1.80
C ALA A 43 -19.93 6.08 2.68
N ALA A 44 -20.85 5.40 3.38
CA ALA A 44 -21.83 6.03 4.26
C ALA A 44 -21.39 6.09 5.74
N LEU A 45 -20.20 5.57 6.07
CA LEU A 45 -19.69 5.56 7.45
C LEU A 45 -19.23 6.94 7.89
N THR A 46 -19.63 7.32 9.09
CA THR A 46 -19.23 8.58 9.75
C THR A 46 -18.40 8.35 11.00
N ALA A 47 -18.07 7.10 11.32
CA ALA A 47 -17.25 6.73 12.46
C ALA A 47 -16.31 5.58 12.10
N SER A 48 -15.13 5.59 12.69
CA SER A 48 -14.13 4.53 12.53
C SER A 48 -14.62 3.20 13.14
N ASP A 49 -14.25 2.09 12.51
CA ASP A 49 -14.45 0.73 13.02
C ASP A 49 -13.16 -0.11 12.88
N GLU A 50 -13.26 -1.43 12.93
CA GLU A 50 -12.11 -2.34 12.80
C GLU A 50 -11.47 -2.31 11.39
N VAL A 51 -12.24 -1.95 10.36
CA VAL A 51 -11.81 -1.93 8.95
C VAL A 51 -11.49 -0.53 8.47
N TYR A 52 -12.29 0.47 8.85
CA TYR A 52 -12.19 1.84 8.34
C TYR A 52 -11.69 2.79 9.41
N GLU A 53 -10.73 3.62 9.02
CA GLU A 53 -10.45 4.88 9.70
C GLU A 53 -11.21 5.99 8.99
N ILE A 54 -12.12 6.61 9.71
CA ILE A 54 -12.88 7.77 9.26
C ILE A 54 -12.26 9.02 9.87
N LEU A 55 -11.97 10.00 9.02
CA LEU A 55 -11.49 11.32 9.41
C LEU A 55 -12.52 12.37 9.03
N ASP A 56 -12.83 13.24 9.98
CA ASP A 56 -13.64 14.42 9.71
C ASP A 56 -12.74 15.54 9.19
N ASP A 57 -13.12 16.10 8.05
CA ASP A 57 -12.47 17.28 7.53
C ASP A 57 -12.66 18.47 8.50
N LEU A 58 -11.56 19.14 8.86
CA LEU A 58 -11.57 20.16 9.90
C LEU A 58 -12.44 21.37 9.53
N GLU A 59 -12.49 21.72 8.25
CA GLU A 59 -13.19 22.89 7.73
C GLU A 59 -14.64 22.56 7.35
N THR A 60 -14.84 21.51 6.54
CA THR A 60 -16.16 21.18 5.98
C THR A 60 -17.00 20.29 6.90
N LYS A 61 -16.40 19.70 7.94
CA LYS A 61 -17.03 18.71 8.83
C LYS A 61 -17.59 17.49 8.10
N GLN A 62 -17.16 17.24 6.87
CA GLN A 62 -17.53 16.03 6.13
C GLN A 62 -16.61 14.88 6.53
N SER A 63 -17.22 13.75 6.87
CA SER A 63 -16.51 12.50 7.12
C SER A 63 -16.02 11.89 5.81
N ARG A 64 -14.78 11.40 5.79
CA ARG A 64 -14.23 10.61 4.69
C ARG A 64 -13.46 9.41 5.23
N ILE A 65 -13.34 8.37 4.41
CA ILE A 65 -12.42 7.27 4.67
C ILE A 65 -11.00 7.81 4.47
N GLU A 66 -10.17 7.75 5.50
CA GLU A 66 -8.75 8.10 5.45
C GLU A 66 -7.89 6.85 5.21
N ARG A 67 -8.28 5.71 5.81
CA ARG A 67 -7.49 4.48 5.73
C ARG A 67 -8.36 3.22 5.82
N ILE A 68 -7.98 2.19 5.07
CA ILE A 68 -8.38 0.80 5.31
C ILE A 68 -7.35 0.21 6.28
N LYS A 69 -7.79 -0.13 7.50
CA LYS A 69 -6.98 -0.74 8.55
C LYS A 69 -6.68 -2.19 8.20
N SER A 70 -5.45 -2.63 8.45
CA SER A 70 -4.99 -4.01 8.27
C SER A 70 -5.51 -4.68 6.99
N PRO A 71 -5.26 -4.12 5.79
CA PRO A 71 -5.94 -4.53 4.55
C PRO A 71 -5.72 -6.01 4.20
N HIS A 72 -4.59 -6.59 4.59
CA HIS A 72 -4.28 -8.03 4.48
C HIS A 72 -5.28 -8.95 5.20
N THR A 73 -6.01 -8.44 6.19
CA THR A 73 -7.08 -9.17 6.90
C THR A 73 -8.47 -8.97 6.26
N VAL A 74 -8.62 -7.95 5.41
CA VAL A 74 -9.89 -7.55 4.79
C VAL A 74 -10.10 -8.27 3.46
N ASN A 75 -9.04 -8.39 2.65
CA ASN A 75 -9.08 -9.12 1.39
C ASN A 75 -7.76 -9.87 1.14
N PRO A 76 -7.81 -11.14 0.69
CA PRO A 76 -6.62 -11.93 0.38
C PRO A 76 -5.66 -11.30 -0.64
N CYS A 77 -6.13 -10.44 -1.56
CA CYS A 77 -5.26 -9.82 -2.56
C CYS A 77 -4.16 -8.96 -1.91
N PHE A 78 -4.42 -8.34 -0.76
CA PHE A 78 -3.44 -7.52 -0.04
C PHE A 78 -2.41 -8.39 0.71
N ASP A 79 -2.80 -9.54 1.26
CA ASP A 79 -1.82 -10.49 1.83
C ASP A 79 -0.95 -11.11 0.73
N ALA A 80 -1.54 -11.42 -0.42
CA ALA A 80 -0.79 -11.89 -1.58
C ALA A 80 0.19 -10.82 -2.09
N LEU A 81 -0.21 -9.54 -2.10
CA LEU A 81 0.62 -8.43 -2.53
C LEU A 81 1.92 -8.32 -1.72
N ILE A 82 1.84 -8.32 -0.38
CA ILE A 82 3.02 -8.14 0.48
C ILE A 82 4.03 -9.30 0.42
N ARG A 83 3.63 -10.45 -0.15
CA ARG A 83 4.47 -11.64 -0.34
C ARG A 83 5.09 -11.74 -1.73
N ARG A 84 4.78 -10.80 -2.64
CA ARG A 84 5.31 -10.81 -4.01
C ARG A 84 6.82 -10.58 -4.03
N GLN A 85 7.52 -11.38 -4.83
CA GLN A 85 8.97 -11.31 -4.97
C GLN A 85 9.42 -9.94 -5.48
N GLU A 86 8.65 -9.32 -6.38
CA GLU A 86 8.94 -7.98 -6.88
C GLU A 86 9.06 -6.95 -5.74
N ILE A 87 8.25 -7.07 -4.68
CA ILE A 87 8.35 -6.21 -3.49
C ILE A 87 9.46 -6.69 -2.56
N THR A 88 9.48 -7.98 -2.20
CA THR A 88 10.42 -8.48 -1.20
C THR A 88 11.87 -8.39 -1.66
N ASP A 89 12.14 -8.47 -2.96
CA ASP A 89 13.50 -8.36 -3.50
C ASP A 89 14.04 -6.93 -3.37
N VAL A 90 13.19 -5.92 -3.60
CA VAL A 90 13.53 -4.52 -3.32
C VAL A 90 13.79 -4.34 -1.84
N LEU A 91 12.89 -4.81 -0.97
CA LEU A 91 13.08 -4.74 0.47
C LEU A 91 14.39 -5.43 0.89
N ARG A 92 14.76 -6.56 0.26
CA ARG A 92 15.97 -7.31 0.61
C ARG A 92 17.23 -6.53 0.28
N ALA A 93 17.21 -5.85 -0.86
CA ALA A 93 18.28 -4.96 -1.27
C ALA A 93 18.43 -3.76 -0.33
N LEU A 94 17.31 -3.23 0.19
CA LEU A 94 17.31 -2.05 1.04
C LEU A 94 17.64 -2.35 2.52
N LEU A 95 17.03 -3.41 3.07
CA LEU A 95 17.01 -3.70 4.51
C LEU A 95 17.89 -4.89 4.91
N GLY A 96 18.27 -5.75 3.95
CA GLY A 96 19.05 -6.96 4.20
C GLY A 96 18.24 -8.24 4.02
N PRO A 97 18.88 -9.42 4.21
CA PRO A 97 18.30 -10.72 3.88
C PRO A 97 17.16 -11.19 4.81
N ASP A 98 17.09 -10.68 6.04
CA ASP A 98 16.22 -11.20 7.11
C ASP A 98 14.83 -10.54 7.17
N ILE A 99 14.23 -10.32 6.00
CA ILE A 99 12.86 -9.80 5.82
C ILE A 99 11.87 -10.90 5.43
#